data_AF-A0A954WLA8-F1
#
_entry.id   AF-A0A954WLA8-F1
#
_cell.length_a   1.000
_cell.length_b   1.000
_cell.length_c   1.000
_cell.angle_alpha   90.00
_cell.angle_beta   90.00
_cell.angle_gamma   90.00
#
_symmetry.space_group_name_H-M   'P 1'
#
loop_
_entity.id
_entity.type
_entity.pdbx_description
1 polymer ?
#
loop_
_entity_poly.entity_id
_entity_poly.type
_entity_poly.pdbx_seq_one_letter_code
_entity_poly.pdbx_strand_id
1 'polypeptide(L)'
;GISTPLIAHWPLGIEARGELRTTPGHVIDLAPTIFAAAGIEKPAIWNDLPIPQSPGKSLTPSFARNETIRREALWWLHEDNRAIRQGDWKLVAAANEPWELYNLADDPAETNNLASLHPDRVQQLETQWSDYREQFRQLAHGQAK
;
A
#
# COMPACT_ATOMS: atom_id res chain seq x y z
N GLY A 1 -7.76 11.26 4.27
CA GLY A 1 -6.63 12.07 3.76
C GLY A 1 -5.39 11.26 3.45
N ILE A 2 -5.51 10.12 2.75
CA ILE A 2 -4.37 9.26 2.38
C ILE A 2 -4.25 9.04 0.87
N SER A 3 -5.14 9.65 0.09
CA SER A 3 -5.08 9.68 -1.37
C SER A 3 -4.52 11.04 -1.79
N THR A 4 -3.36 11.03 -2.43
CA THR A 4 -2.63 12.23 -2.85
C THR A 4 -2.24 12.12 -4.32
N PRO A 5 -2.16 13.25 -5.06
CA PRO A 5 -1.70 13.23 -6.43
C PRO A 5 -0.21 12.86 -6.50
N LEU A 6 0.15 12.07 -7.51
CA LEU A 6 1.53 11.73 -7.84
C LEU A 6 1.75 12.01 -9.34
N ILE A 7 2.85 12.70 -9.66
CA ILE A 7 3.27 12.97 -11.04
C ILE A 7 4.63 12.30 -11.25
N ALA A 8 4.73 11.47 -12.29
CA ALA A 8 5.98 10.87 -12.73
C ALA A 8 6.40 11.46 -14.07
N HIS A 9 7.64 11.93 -14.17
CA HIS A 9 8.21 12.47 -15.40
C HIS A 9 9.61 11.88 -15.64
N TRP A 10 9.72 11.07 -16.69
CA TRP A 10 10.97 10.45 -17.10
C TRP A 10 10.96 10.25 -18.63
N PRO A 11 11.38 11.24 -19.42
CA PRO A 11 11.20 11.24 -20.88
C PRO A 11 11.79 10.04 -21.62
N LEU A 12 12.87 9.46 -21.07
CA LEU A 12 13.57 8.30 -21.65
C LEU A 12 12.97 6.94 -21.25
N GLY A 13 12.20 6.87 -20.15
CA GLY A 13 11.65 5.60 -19.64
C GLY A 13 10.13 5.56 -19.50
N ILE A 14 9.45 6.67 -19.80
CA ILE A 14 7.99 6.77 -19.88
C ILE A 14 7.68 7.29 -21.28
N GLU A 15 6.99 6.50 -22.10
CA GLU A 15 6.56 6.91 -23.45
C GLU A 15 5.27 7.74 -23.40
N ALA A 16 4.41 7.46 -22.43
CA ALA A 16 3.15 8.18 -22.21
C ALA A 16 3.35 9.69 -22.05
N ARG A 17 2.40 10.49 -22.56
CA ARG A 17 2.44 11.95 -22.50
C ARG A 17 1.11 12.50 -21.99
N GLY A 18 1.10 12.96 -20.72
CA GLY A 18 -0.08 13.55 -20.09
C GLY A 18 -1.19 12.55 -19.76
N GLU A 19 -0.91 11.24 -19.82
CA GLU A 19 -1.90 10.21 -19.53
C GLU A 19 -2.09 9.98 -18.03
N LEU A 20 -3.30 9.59 -17.65
CA LEU A 20 -3.64 9.22 -16.28
C LEU A 20 -3.40 7.73 -16.03
N ARG A 21 -3.05 7.42 -14.78
CA ARG A 21 -3.00 6.06 -14.25
C ARG A 21 -3.89 6.00 -13.01
N THR A 22 -4.73 4.98 -12.92
CA THR A 22 -5.61 4.72 -11.77
C THR A 22 -5.09 3.58 -10.90
N THR A 23 -3.92 3.03 -11.23
CA THR A 23 -3.18 2.04 -10.45
C THR A 23 -2.99 2.51 -9.01
N PRO A 24 -3.48 1.77 -8.00
CA PRO A 24 -3.18 2.08 -6.62
C PRO A 24 -1.67 1.99 -6.34
N GLY A 25 -1.12 3.07 -5.79
CA GLY A 25 0.27 3.16 -5.33
C GLY A 25 0.33 3.65 -3.89
N HIS A 26 1.47 3.43 -3.25
CA HIS A 26 1.73 3.90 -1.89
C HIS A 26 3.17 4.43 -1.78
N VAL A 27 3.46 5.30 -0.81
CA VAL A 27 4.80 5.91 -0.66
C VAL A 27 5.93 4.88 -0.54
N ILE A 28 5.64 3.70 0.03
CA ILE A 28 6.57 2.58 0.16
C ILE A 28 7.03 2.00 -1.19
N ASP A 29 6.29 2.30 -2.27
CA ASP A 29 6.59 1.84 -3.63
C ASP A 29 7.67 2.70 -4.31
N LEU A 30 7.97 3.89 -3.78
CA LEU A 30 8.93 4.80 -4.41
C LEU A 30 10.36 4.24 -4.41
N ALA A 31 10.82 3.70 -3.28
CA ALA A 31 12.16 3.10 -3.18
C ALA A 31 12.38 1.96 -4.20
N PRO A 32 11.54 0.90 -4.28
CA PRO A 32 11.71 -0.14 -5.30
C PRO A 32 11.53 0.39 -6.73
N THR A 33 10.72 1.43 -6.95
CA THR A 33 10.59 2.08 -8.26
C THR A 33 11.88 2.76 -8.69
N ILE A 34 12.54 3.48 -7.78
CA ILE A 34 13.81 4.17 -8.03
C ILE A 34 14.92 3.15 -8.31
N PHE A 35 15.02 2.08 -7.51
CA PHE A 35 15.98 1.00 -7.76
C PHE A 35 15.78 0.36 -9.14
N ALA A 36 14.54 0.03 -9.50
CA ALA A 36 14.21 -0.53 -10.81
C ALA A 36 14.55 0.44 -11.96
N ALA A 37 14.22 1.73 -11.82
CA ALA A 37 14.53 2.75 -12.83
C ALA A 37 16.04 2.99 -12.99
N ALA A 38 16.81 2.86 -11.91
CA ALA A 38 18.26 2.99 -11.93
C ALA A 38 18.99 1.72 -12.40
N GLY A 39 18.29 0.59 -12.56
CA GLY A 39 18.92 -0.71 -12.85
C GLY A 39 19.78 -1.23 -11.71
N ILE A 40 19.42 -0.89 -10.46
CA ILE A 40 20.18 -1.24 -9.25
C ILE A 40 19.37 -2.26 -8.44
N GLU A 41 20.04 -3.31 -7.96
CA GLU A 41 19.45 -4.20 -6.96
C GLU A 41 19.50 -3.58 -5.57
N LYS A 42 18.41 -3.73 -4.79
CA LYS A 42 18.40 -3.27 -3.40
C LYS A 42 19.47 -4.04 -2.62
N PRO A 43 20.38 -3.35 -1.91
CA PRO A 43 21.36 -4.03 -1.09
C PRO A 43 20.70 -4.89 0.01
N ALA A 44 21.35 -6.02 0.33
CA ALA A 44 20.94 -6.89 1.42
C ALA A 44 21.44 -6.37 2.79
N ILE A 45 22.55 -5.64 2.79
CA ILE A 45 23.24 -5.15 4.00
C ILE A 45 23.62 -3.68 3.79
N TRP A 46 23.48 -2.87 4.84
CA TRP A 46 23.96 -1.49 4.91
C TRP A 46 24.56 -1.22 6.29
N ASN A 47 25.79 -0.69 6.34
CA ASN A 47 26.54 -0.49 7.59
C ASN A 47 26.54 -1.73 8.49
N ASP A 48 26.88 -2.89 7.93
CA ASP A 48 26.90 -4.21 8.60
C ASP A 48 25.56 -4.69 9.18
N LEU A 49 24.45 -3.99 8.88
CA LEU A 49 23.11 -4.36 9.31
C LEU A 49 22.27 -4.88 8.14
N PRO A 50 21.46 -5.94 8.34
CA PRO A 50 20.55 -6.44 7.31
C PRO A 50 19.45 -5.41 7.02
N ILE A 51 19.20 -5.16 5.73
CA ILE A 51 18.13 -4.27 5.28
C ILE A 51 16.84 -5.08 5.16
N PRO A 52 15.72 -4.64 5.76
CA PRO A 52 14.43 -5.30 5.60
C PRO A 52 14.05 -5.47 4.13
N GLN A 53 13.21 -6.46 3.87
CA GLN A 53 12.53 -6.56 2.59
C GLN A 53 11.70 -5.29 2.35
N SER A 54 11.75 -4.76 1.13
CA SER A 54 10.89 -3.63 0.77
C SER A 54 9.42 -4.05 0.89
N PRO A 55 8.60 -3.32 1.65
CA PRO A 55 7.19 -3.63 1.76
C PRO A 55 6.39 -3.18 0.53
N GLY A 56 6.96 -2.28 -0.29
CA GLY A 56 6.39 -1.83 -1.55
C GLY A 56 6.79 -2.66 -2.76
N LYS A 57 6.17 -2.36 -3.89
CA LYS A 57 6.45 -2.93 -5.22
C LYS A 57 6.80 -1.80 -6.19
N SER A 58 7.63 -2.08 -7.19
CA SER A 58 7.93 -1.08 -8.23
C SER A 58 6.67 -0.68 -8.99
N LEU A 59 6.51 0.62 -9.23
CA LEU A 59 5.47 1.21 -10.09
C LEU A 59 5.91 1.27 -11.55
N THR A 60 7.15 0.92 -11.89
CA THR A 60 7.63 0.97 -13.29
C THR A 60 6.72 0.25 -14.29
N PRO A 61 6.05 -0.88 -13.98
CA PRO A 61 5.11 -1.50 -14.94
C PRO A 61 3.91 -0.61 -15.27
N SER A 62 3.45 0.22 -14.33
CA SER A 62 2.30 1.13 -14.55
C SER A 62 2.64 2.32 -15.45
N PHE A 63 3.93 2.60 -15.68
CA PHE A 63 4.34 3.65 -16.61
C PHE A 63 3.98 3.30 -18.05
N ALA A 64 4.15 2.02 -18.43
CA ALA A 64 3.87 1.53 -19.77
C ALA A 64 2.36 1.32 -20.02
N ARG A 65 1.60 0.89 -19.01
CA ARG A 65 0.16 0.60 -19.15
C ARG A 65 -0.60 0.87 -17.85
N ASN A 66 -1.86 1.28 -17.96
CA ASN A 66 -2.74 1.40 -16.79
C ASN A 66 -3.13 0.02 -16.30
N GLU A 67 -2.31 -0.55 -15.41
CA GLU A 67 -2.53 -1.88 -14.85
C GLU A 67 -2.43 -1.89 -13.32
N THR A 68 -3.06 -2.88 -12.70
CA THR A 68 -2.93 -3.12 -11.27
C THR A 68 -1.61 -3.80 -10.95
N ILE A 69 -0.79 -3.18 -10.10
CA ILE A 69 0.38 -3.84 -9.51
C ILE A 69 -0.11 -4.83 -8.46
N ARG A 70 0.01 -6.12 -8.77
CA ARG A 70 -0.41 -7.22 -7.89
C ARG A 70 0.34 -7.16 -6.56
N ARG A 71 -0.42 -7.14 -5.47
CA ARG A 71 0.04 -7.18 -4.08
C ARG A 71 -1.08 -7.73 -3.21
N GLU A 72 -0.71 -8.19 -2.03
CA GLU A 72 -1.61 -8.82 -1.07
C GLU A 72 -2.53 -7.79 -0.42
N ALA A 73 -1.97 -6.67 0.05
CA ALA A 73 -2.71 -5.53 0.57
C ALA A 73 -1.84 -4.27 0.66
N LEU A 74 -2.48 -3.13 0.91
CA LEU A 74 -1.87 -1.94 1.51
C LEU A 74 -2.47 -1.76 2.91
N TRP A 75 -1.70 -1.32 3.89
CA TRP A 75 -2.20 -1.13 5.25
C TRP A 75 -1.66 0.16 5.87
N TRP A 76 -2.39 0.67 6.86
CA TRP A 76 -2.11 1.93 7.55
C TRP A 76 -2.36 1.77 9.05
N LEU A 77 -1.51 2.44 9.83
CA LEU A 77 -1.70 2.72 11.24
C LEU A 77 -1.09 4.10 11.52
N HIS A 78 -1.91 5.04 12.00
CA HIS A 78 -1.48 6.39 12.36
C HIS A 78 -2.36 6.94 13.48
N GLU A 79 -1.77 7.18 14.66
CA GLU A 79 -2.49 7.68 15.84
C GLU A 79 -3.78 6.88 16.11
N ASP A 80 -3.64 5.55 16.24
CA ASP A 80 -4.72 4.57 16.43
C ASP A 80 -5.75 4.45 15.29
N ASN A 81 -5.76 5.37 14.32
CA ASN A 81 -6.49 5.21 13.07
C ASN A 81 -5.85 4.09 12.26
N ARG A 82 -6.69 3.21 11.74
CA ARG A 82 -6.26 1.97 11.10
C ARG A 82 -7.02 1.73 9.81
N ALA A 83 -6.31 1.22 8.81
CA ALA A 83 -6.93 0.79 7.57
C ALA A 83 -6.16 -0.33 6.88
N ILE A 84 -6.86 -1.12 6.07
CA ILE A 84 -6.27 -2.07 5.13
C ILE A 84 -7.07 -2.04 3.83
N ARG A 85 -6.39 -2.13 2.69
CA ARG A 85 -6.97 -2.20 1.35
C ARG A 85 -6.48 -3.45 0.65
N GLN A 86 -7.41 -4.31 0.25
CA GLN A 86 -7.17 -5.49 -0.57
C GLN A 86 -7.99 -5.37 -1.87
N GLY A 87 -7.30 -5.11 -2.98
CA GLY A 87 -7.96 -4.74 -4.23
C GLY A 87 -8.80 -3.48 -4.04
N ASP A 88 -10.10 -3.58 -4.31
CA ASP A 88 -11.03 -2.46 -4.15
C ASP A 88 -11.68 -2.40 -2.76
N TRP A 89 -11.55 -3.45 -1.96
CA TRP A 89 -12.08 -3.46 -0.61
C TRP A 89 -11.16 -2.72 0.35
N LYS A 90 -11.72 -1.82 1.14
CA LYS A 90 -11.02 -1.12 2.20
C LYS A 90 -11.77 -1.27 3.53
N LEU A 91 -11.05 -1.69 4.55
CA LEU A 91 -11.49 -1.67 5.94
C LEU A 91 -10.81 -0.49 6.63
N VAL A 92 -11.57 0.33 7.36
CA VAL A 92 -11.05 1.52 8.04
C VAL A 92 -11.78 1.76 9.37
N ALA A 93 -11.07 2.31 10.35
CA ALA A 93 -11.66 2.75 11.60
C ALA A 93 -10.82 3.89 12.20
N ALA A 94 -11.51 4.85 12.80
CA ALA A 94 -10.89 5.91 13.57
C ALA A 94 -10.66 5.46 15.02
N ALA A 95 -9.44 5.50 15.53
CA ALA A 95 -9.09 5.16 16.92
C ALA A 95 -9.93 4.01 17.54
N ASN A 96 -10.86 4.33 18.45
CA ASN A 96 -11.68 3.35 19.17
C ASN A 96 -13.03 3.04 18.50
N GLU A 97 -13.28 3.58 17.32
CA GLU A 97 -14.50 3.33 16.56
C GLU A 97 -14.52 1.91 15.97
N PRO A 98 -15.72 1.35 15.71
CA PRO A 98 -15.88 0.10 15.00
C PRO A 98 -15.27 0.14 13.59
N TRP A 99 -14.99 -1.04 13.05
CA TRP A 99 -14.59 -1.18 11.66
C TRP A 99 -15.72 -0.85 10.69
N GLU A 100 -15.38 -0.09 9.67
CA GLU A 100 -16.23 0.21 8.52
C GLU A 100 -15.62 -0.40 7.26
N LEU A 101 -16.47 -0.91 6.38
CA LEU A 101 -16.05 -1.58 5.14
C LEU A 101 -16.59 -0.84 3.93
N TYR A 102 -15.73 -0.60 2.94
CA TYR A 102 -16.08 0.08 1.70
C TYR A 102 -15.54 -0.66 0.48
N ASN A 103 -16.24 -0.51 -0.64
CA ASN A 103 -15.76 -0.90 -1.96
C ASN A 103 -15.39 0.36 -2.75
N LEU A 104 -14.09 0.61 -2.91
CA LEU A 104 -13.55 1.82 -3.54
C LEU A 104 -13.72 1.87 -5.06
N ALA A 105 -14.10 0.77 -5.70
CA ALA A 105 -14.45 0.78 -7.13
C ALA A 105 -15.75 1.56 -7.37
N ASP A 106 -16.71 1.43 -6.46
CA ASP A 106 -18.03 2.02 -6.56
C ASP A 106 -18.19 3.27 -5.68
N ASP A 107 -17.48 3.31 -4.54
CA ASP A 107 -17.57 4.34 -3.51
C ASP A 107 -16.19 4.80 -3.06
N PRO A 108 -15.45 5.55 -3.90
CA PRO A 108 -14.12 6.07 -3.56
C PRO A 108 -14.14 7.10 -2.42
N ALA A 109 -15.32 7.63 -2.08
CA ALA A 109 -15.52 8.63 -1.03
C ALA A 109 -15.87 8.01 0.33
N GLU A 110 -16.00 6.69 0.42
CA GLU A 110 -16.25 5.95 1.67
C GLU A 110 -17.55 6.41 2.37
N THR A 111 -18.64 6.51 1.60
CA THR A 111 -19.93 7.02 2.06
C THR A 111 -20.93 5.94 2.44
N ASN A 112 -20.77 4.71 1.95
CA ASN A 112 -21.69 3.61 2.19
C ASN A 112 -20.99 2.47 2.95
N ASN A 113 -21.18 2.41 4.26
CA ASN A 113 -20.59 1.37 5.10
C ASN A 113 -21.27 0.00 4.87
N LEU A 114 -20.51 -0.96 4.39
CA LEU A 114 -20.92 -2.31 4.01
C LEU A 114 -20.62 -3.37 5.08
N ALA A 115 -20.12 -2.98 6.26
CA ALA A 115 -19.62 -3.93 7.27
C ALA A 115 -20.68 -4.95 7.73
N SER A 116 -21.93 -4.49 7.94
CA SER A 116 -23.03 -5.37 8.35
C SER A 116 -23.49 -6.33 7.26
N LEU A 117 -23.26 -6.00 6.00
CA LEU A 117 -23.62 -6.82 4.84
C LEU A 117 -22.54 -7.86 4.50
N HIS A 118 -21.29 -7.61 4.89
CA HIS A 118 -20.15 -8.50 4.60
C HIS A 118 -19.28 -8.75 5.85
N PRO A 119 -19.83 -9.36 6.91
CA PRO A 119 -19.09 -9.60 8.16
C PRO A 119 -17.86 -10.49 7.96
N ASP A 120 -17.94 -11.50 7.09
CA ASP A 120 -16.80 -12.38 6.79
C ASP A 120 -15.63 -11.61 6.18
N ARG A 121 -15.93 -10.61 5.34
CA ARG A 121 -14.92 -9.73 4.72
C ARG A 121 -14.28 -8.82 5.74
N VAL A 122 -15.06 -8.30 6.69
CA VAL A 122 -14.55 -7.52 7.84
C VAL A 122 -13.58 -8.36 8.64
N GLN A 123 -13.98 -9.57 9.06
CA GLN A 123 -13.13 -10.45 9.87
C GLN A 123 -11.84 -10.84 9.14
N GLN A 124 -11.93 -11.13 7.84
CA GLN A 124 -10.76 -11.45 7.01
C GLN A 124 -9.75 -10.29 6.99
N LEU A 125 -10.22 -9.07 6.70
CA LEU A 125 -9.37 -7.90 6.57
C LEU A 125 -8.82 -7.43 7.92
N GLU A 126 -9.61 -7.49 8.98
CA GLU A 126 -9.16 -7.19 10.35
C GLU A 126 -8.04 -8.13 10.80
N THR A 127 -8.20 -9.43 10.51
CA THR A 127 -7.16 -10.43 10.79
C THR A 127 -5.88 -10.09 10.02
N GLN A 128 -6.00 -9.85 8.71
CA GLN A 128 -4.85 -9.51 7.87
C GLN A 128 -4.16 -8.22 8.32
N TRP A 129 -4.92 -7.20 8.76
CA TRP A 129 -4.36 -5.98 9.31
C TRP A 129 -3.58 -6.24 10.61
N SER A 130 -4.14 -7.06 11.50
CA SER A 130 -3.51 -7.43 12.77
C SER A 130 -2.19 -8.17 12.55
N ASP A 131 -2.17 -9.08 11.56
CA ASP A 131 -0.95 -9.81 11.17
C ASP A 131 0.14 -8.85 10.67
N TYR A 132 -0.20 -7.90 9.80
CA TYR A 132 0.76 -6.89 9.34
C TYR A 132 1.29 -6.04 10.50
N ARG A 133 0.42 -5.59 11.40
CA ARG A 133 0.84 -4.81 12.57
C ARG A 133 1.86 -5.57 13.41
N GLU A 134 1.60 -6.84 13.69
CA GLU A 134 2.50 -7.65 14.52
C GLU A 134 3.82 -7.95 13.80
N GLN A 135 3.79 -8.27 12.50
CA GLN A 135 5.01 -8.46 11.70
C GLN A 135 5.92 -7.22 11.73
N PHE A 136 5.35 -6.03 11.54
CA PHE A 136 6.12 -4.78 11.57
C PHE A 136 6.61 -4.42 12.97
N ARG A 137 5.83 -4.74 14.01
CA ARG A 137 6.26 -4.59 15.41
C ARG A 137 7.46 -5.47 15.71
N GLN A 138 7.42 -6.73 15.29
CA GLN A 138 8.53 -7.67 15.45
C GLN A 138 9.78 -7.22 14.68
N LEU A 139 9.62 -6.75 13.45
CA LEU A 139 10.71 -6.20 12.65
C LEU A 139 11.38 -5.02 13.37
N ALA A 140 10.60 -4.08 13.91
CA ALA A 140 11.12 -2.92 14.63
C ALA A 140 11.89 -3.32 15.91
N HIS A 141 11.41 -4.32 16.66
CA HIS A 141 12.11 -4.82 17.85
C HIS A 141 13.35 -5.66 17.51
N GLY A 142 13.31 -6.43 16.41
CA GLY A 142 14.41 -7.27 15.95
C GLY A 142 15.62 -6.49 15.46
N GLN A 143 15.43 -5.24 15.04
CA GLN A 143 16.50 -4.32 14.63
C GLN A 143 17.07 -3.47 15.79
N ALA A 144 16.53 -3.57 17.00
CA ALA A 144 16.95 -2.78 18.17
C ALA A 144 18.05 -3.47 19.01
N LYS A 145 18.90 -4.31 18.40
CA LYS A 145 20.04 -4.96 19.07
C LYS A 145 21.36 -4.60 18.43
#